data_AF-A0A8H4SCP1-F1
#
_entry.id   AF-A0A8H4SCP1-F1
#
_cell.length_a   1.000
_cell.length_b   1.000
_cell.length_c   1.000
_cell.angle_alpha   90.00
_cell.angle_beta   90.00
_cell.angle_gamma   90.00
#
_symmetry.space_group_name_H-M   'P 1'
#
loop_
_entity.id
_entity.type
_entity.pdbx_description
1 polymer ?
#
loop_
_entity_poly.entity_id
_entity_poly.type
_entity_poly.pdbx_seq_one_letter_code
_entity_poly.pdbx_strand_id
1 'polypeptide(L)'
;MNFLFFHCLYSTFVSPELRRQLVLVGGAASIAHGSAFYTEDVDVVAPSNVLQDICKGVMDSALNYSLEPDGKIAFDTSQKIRVRIDLIQTGDAIERIHATVPFFEGSVASMSDLLRPRAMSVVDLGSDGEVEDFRWLLSEVARAGQLLPGLDYQELKYMLDAGRPYLGGLNCLVLYYVLQAEDGRALGLAV
;
A
#
# COMPACT_ATOMS: atom_id res chain seq x y z
N MET A 1 -9.98 -11.68 7.76
CA MET A 1 -11.28 -11.34 7.14
C MET A 1 -11.11 -10.52 5.87
N ASN A 2 -10.21 -9.52 5.86
CA ASN A 2 -9.96 -8.65 4.69
C ASN A 2 -9.47 -9.36 3.42
N PHE A 3 -8.73 -10.47 3.54
CA PHE A 3 -8.28 -11.24 2.37
C PHE A 3 -9.37 -11.94 1.58
N LEU A 4 -10.46 -12.33 2.25
CA LEU A 4 -11.62 -12.90 1.55
C LEU A 4 -12.28 -11.84 0.65
N PHE A 5 -12.23 -10.56 1.03
CA PHE A 5 -12.78 -9.46 0.23
C PHE A 5 -11.90 -9.13 -0.97
N PHE A 6 -10.58 -9.07 -0.78
CA PHE A 6 -9.63 -8.95 -1.88
C PHE A 6 -9.80 -10.10 -2.89
N HIS A 7 -9.88 -11.33 -2.39
CA HIS A 7 -10.13 -12.51 -3.23
C HIS A 7 -11.49 -12.44 -3.96
N CYS A 8 -12.56 -12.01 -3.29
CA CYS A 8 -13.91 -11.98 -3.86
C CYS A 8 -14.09 -10.88 -4.91
N LEU A 9 -13.51 -9.69 -4.71
CA LEU A 9 -13.45 -8.65 -5.74
C LEU A 9 -12.73 -9.18 -6.99
N TYR A 10 -11.56 -9.76 -6.75
CA TYR A 10 -10.65 -10.23 -7.77
C TYR A 10 -11.22 -11.39 -8.61
N SER A 11 -11.83 -12.38 -7.96
CA SER A 11 -12.36 -13.57 -8.63
C SER A 11 -13.61 -13.27 -9.45
N THR A 12 -14.35 -12.21 -9.08
CA THR A 12 -15.69 -11.92 -9.60
C THR A 12 -15.67 -10.91 -10.74
N PHE A 13 -14.85 -9.86 -10.67
CA PHE A 13 -14.95 -8.73 -11.61
C PHE A 13 -13.77 -8.54 -12.54
N VAL A 14 -12.66 -9.24 -12.30
CA VAL A 14 -11.47 -9.08 -13.13
C VAL A 14 -11.40 -10.27 -14.08
N SER A 15 -11.32 -9.98 -15.38
CA SER A 15 -11.06 -10.99 -16.41
C SER A 15 -9.76 -11.75 -16.07
N PRO A 16 -9.73 -13.10 -16.12
CA PRO A 16 -8.57 -13.91 -15.74
C PRO A 16 -7.24 -13.46 -16.33
N GLU A 17 -7.27 -12.89 -17.53
CA GLU A 17 -6.11 -12.41 -18.29
C GLU A 17 -5.56 -11.09 -17.74
N LEU A 18 -6.40 -10.28 -17.10
CA LEU A 18 -6.07 -8.95 -16.58
C LEU A 18 -5.67 -8.96 -15.11
N ARG A 19 -6.04 -10.02 -14.40
CA ARG A 19 -5.80 -10.22 -12.98
C ARG A 19 -4.34 -10.06 -12.54
N ARG A 20 -3.39 -10.47 -13.39
CA ARG A 20 -1.94 -10.34 -13.12
C ARG A 20 -1.43 -8.90 -13.13
N GLN A 21 -2.24 -7.96 -13.62
CA GLN A 21 -1.88 -6.54 -13.74
C GLN A 21 -2.33 -5.73 -12.50
N LEU A 22 -2.97 -6.38 -11.52
CA LEU A 22 -3.39 -5.76 -10.28
C LEU A 22 -2.29 -5.85 -9.23
N VAL A 23 -2.04 -4.71 -8.58
CA VAL A 23 -1.13 -4.61 -7.45
C VAL A 23 -1.92 -4.11 -6.23
N LEU A 24 -1.98 -4.91 -5.18
CA LEU A 24 -2.49 -4.49 -3.88
C LEU A 24 -1.49 -3.54 -3.22
N VAL A 25 -1.97 -2.39 -2.74
CA VAL A 25 -1.19 -1.39 -2.01
C VAL A 25 -1.90 -0.97 -0.71
N GLY A 26 -1.34 0.00 0.01
CA GLY A 26 -1.95 0.57 1.21
C GLY A 26 -2.02 -0.37 2.40
N GLY A 27 -2.99 -0.14 3.29
CA GLY A 27 -3.14 -0.92 4.54
C GLY A 27 -3.42 -2.40 4.27
N ALA A 28 -4.24 -2.72 3.27
CA ALA A 28 -4.53 -4.10 2.91
C ALA A 28 -3.28 -4.86 2.43
N ALA A 29 -2.34 -4.16 1.78
CA ALA A 29 -1.04 -4.72 1.42
C ALA A 29 -0.16 -5.00 2.65
N SER A 30 -0.13 -4.09 3.64
CA SER A 30 0.57 -4.35 4.91
C SER A 30 0.05 -5.62 5.58
N ILE A 31 -1.29 -5.81 5.63
CA ILE A 31 -1.88 -7.04 6.18
C ILE A 31 -1.44 -8.25 5.35
N ALA A 32 -1.41 -8.17 4.02
CA ALA A 32 -0.94 -9.25 3.13
C ALA A 32 0.49 -9.72 3.45
N HIS A 33 1.33 -8.83 3.95
CA HIS A 33 2.69 -9.14 4.43
C HIS A 33 2.74 -9.63 5.89
N GLY A 34 1.60 -9.70 6.59
CA GLY A 34 1.50 -10.21 7.95
C GLY A 34 1.28 -9.15 9.03
N SER A 35 0.96 -7.91 8.66
CA SER A 35 0.59 -6.87 9.64
C SER A 35 -0.62 -7.31 10.46
N ALA A 36 -0.55 -7.10 11.78
CA ALA A 36 -1.64 -7.39 12.70
C ALA A 36 -2.69 -6.26 12.74
N PHE A 37 -2.45 -5.15 12.04
CA PHE A 37 -3.35 -4.00 12.03
C PHE A 37 -4.59 -4.24 11.18
N TYR A 38 -5.64 -3.47 11.47
CA TYR A 38 -6.92 -3.54 10.78
C TYR A 38 -7.06 -2.40 9.78
N THR A 39 -7.73 -2.66 8.67
CA THR A 39 -8.07 -1.67 7.65
C THR A 39 -9.46 -1.99 7.08
N GLU A 40 -10.22 -0.95 6.72
CA GLU A 40 -11.54 -1.06 6.08
C GLU A 40 -11.47 -0.75 4.58
N ASP A 41 -10.28 -0.36 4.12
CA ASP A 41 -10.03 0.10 2.77
C ASP A 41 -9.10 -0.88 2.04
N VAL A 42 -9.34 -1.04 0.75
CA VAL A 42 -8.53 -1.86 -0.15
C VAL A 42 -8.10 -0.97 -1.31
N ASP A 43 -6.80 -0.69 -1.38
CA ASP A 43 -6.23 0.11 -2.44
C ASP A 43 -5.65 -0.80 -3.52
N VAL A 44 -6.10 -0.63 -4.76
CA VAL A 44 -5.66 -1.44 -5.89
C VAL A 44 -5.16 -0.55 -7.00
N VAL A 45 -3.97 -0.89 -7.48
CA VAL A 45 -3.27 -0.18 -8.54
C VAL A 45 -3.32 -1.03 -9.81
N ALA A 46 -3.80 -0.46 -10.92
CA ALA A 46 -3.93 -1.18 -12.19
C ALA A 46 -3.95 -0.26 -13.44
N PRO A 47 -3.68 -0.79 -14.64
CA PRO A 47 -3.85 -0.04 -15.89
C PRO A 47 -5.32 0.36 -16.13
N SER A 48 -5.54 1.46 -16.85
CA SER A 48 -6.89 2.02 -17.06
C SER A 48 -7.87 1.02 -17.69
N ASN A 49 -7.42 0.19 -18.62
CA ASN A 49 -8.24 -0.87 -19.22
C ASN A 49 -8.68 -1.93 -18.20
N VAL A 50 -7.84 -2.23 -17.20
CA VAL A 50 -8.19 -3.17 -16.13
C VAL A 50 -9.20 -2.55 -15.16
N LEU A 51 -9.01 -1.28 -14.82
CA LEU A 51 -9.96 -0.56 -13.96
C LEU A 51 -11.34 -0.41 -14.62
N GLN A 52 -11.38 -0.16 -15.94
CA GLN A 52 -12.62 -0.11 -16.70
C GLN A 52 -13.38 -1.44 -16.68
N ASP A 53 -12.66 -2.57 -16.82
CA ASP A 53 -13.25 -3.91 -16.72
C ASP A 53 -13.85 -4.16 -15.33
N ILE A 54 -13.14 -3.78 -14.26
CA ILE A 54 -13.65 -3.88 -12.87
C ILE A 54 -14.93 -3.06 -12.70
N CYS A 55 -14.90 -1.78 -13.10
CA CYS A 55 -16.05 -0.90 -12.99
C CYS A 55 -17.25 -1.43 -13.76
N LYS A 56 -17.03 -1.92 -14.99
CA LYS A 56 -18.06 -2.55 -15.80
C LYS A 56 -18.63 -3.79 -15.14
N GLY A 57 -17.78 -4.69 -14.64
CA GLY A 57 -18.21 -5.89 -13.93
C GLY A 57 -19.08 -5.56 -12.71
N VAL A 58 -18.69 -4.55 -11.93
CA VAL A 58 -19.45 -4.10 -10.76
C VAL A 58 -20.82 -3.53 -11.16
N MET A 59 -20.89 -2.74 -12.24
CA MET A 59 -22.15 -2.22 -12.77
C MET A 59 -23.07 -3.33 -13.32
N ASP A 60 -22.49 -4.35 -13.97
CA ASP A 60 -23.24 -5.41 -14.65
C ASP A 60 -23.71 -6.55 -13.72
N SER A 61 -22.99 -6.81 -12.61
CA SER A 61 -23.20 -8.00 -11.76
C SER A 61 -23.56 -7.67 -10.30
N ALA A 62 -24.16 -6.50 -10.05
CA ALA A 62 -24.35 -5.90 -8.71
C ALA A 62 -25.22 -6.71 -7.73
N LEU A 63 -24.65 -7.74 -7.11
CA LEU A 63 -25.07 -8.22 -5.80
C LEU A 63 -24.01 -7.79 -4.78
N ASN A 64 -24.38 -6.88 -3.88
CA ASN A 64 -23.56 -6.35 -2.77
C ASN A 64 -22.43 -5.36 -3.12
N TYR A 65 -22.31 -4.93 -4.37
CA TYR A 65 -21.37 -3.87 -4.77
C TYR A 65 -22.11 -2.60 -5.18
N SER A 66 -21.55 -1.44 -4.84
CA SER A 66 -22.06 -0.14 -5.26
C SER A 66 -20.91 0.80 -5.64
N LEU A 67 -21.16 1.69 -6.60
CA LEU A 67 -20.27 2.80 -6.87
C LEU A 67 -20.68 3.98 -5.98
N GLU A 68 -19.75 4.47 -5.16
CA GLU A 68 -19.96 5.60 -4.27
C GLU A 68 -19.77 6.94 -5.01
N PRO A 69 -20.31 8.06 -4.50
CA PRO A 69 -20.19 9.38 -5.14
C PRO A 69 -18.75 9.89 -5.31
N ASP A 70 -17.81 9.38 -4.51
CA ASP A 70 -16.38 9.68 -4.59
C ASP A 70 -15.64 8.84 -5.64
N GLY A 71 -16.35 7.99 -6.38
CA GLY A 71 -15.79 7.12 -7.40
C GLY A 71 -15.23 5.81 -6.86
N LYS A 72 -15.28 5.59 -5.54
CA LYS A 72 -14.83 4.33 -4.92
C LYS A 72 -15.88 3.24 -5.09
N ILE A 73 -15.43 1.99 -5.08
CA ILE A 73 -16.32 0.84 -5.06
C ILE A 73 -16.53 0.44 -3.61
N ALA A 74 -17.78 0.35 -3.17
CA ALA A 74 -18.12 -0.20 -1.88
C ALA A 74 -18.64 -1.63 -2.03
N PHE A 75 -18.31 -2.48 -1.06
CA PHE A 75 -18.77 -3.84 -0.94
C PHE A 75 -19.41 -4.07 0.43
N ASP A 76 -20.67 -4.48 0.43
CA ASP A 76 -21.41 -4.81 1.64
C ASP A 76 -21.27 -6.31 1.94
N THR A 77 -20.56 -6.62 3.01
CA THR A 77 -20.32 -8.00 3.43
C THR A 77 -21.60 -8.61 4.03
N SER A 78 -21.69 -9.95 4.03
CA SER A 78 -22.78 -10.66 4.72
C SER A 78 -22.85 -10.37 6.24
N GLN A 79 -21.75 -9.88 6.81
CA GLN A 79 -21.64 -9.47 8.21
C GLN A 79 -21.98 -7.99 8.44
N LYS A 80 -22.50 -7.28 7.42
CA LYS A 80 -22.84 -5.84 7.45
C LYS A 80 -21.65 -4.91 7.69
N ILE A 81 -20.43 -5.38 7.45
CA ILE A 81 -19.25 -4.54 7.32
C ILE A 81 -19.22 -4.02 5.89
N ARG A 82 -18.89 -2.73 5.71
CA ARG A 82 -18.76 -2.12 4.39
C ARG A 82 -17.28 -1.92 4.09
N VAL A 83 -16.78 -2.57 3.05
CA VAL A 83 -15.40 -2.45 2.60
C VAL A 83 -15.36 -1.46 1.45
N ARG A 84 -14.43 -0.51 1.49
CA ARG A 84 -14.24 0.43 0.38
C ARG A 84 -13.01 0.05 -0.41
N ILE A 85 -13.10 0.23 -1.72
CA ILE A 85 -12.08 -0.19 -2.66
C ILE A 85 -11.73 1.02 -3.50
N ASP A 86 -10.48 1.46 -3.35
CA ASP A 86 -9.91 2.56 -4.11
C ASP A 86 -9.20 2.01 -5.34
N LEU A 87 -9.56 2.54 -6.51
CA LEU A 87 -9.01 2.14 -7.79
C LEU A 87 -8.06 3.21 -8.29
N ILE A 88 -6.77 2.91 -8.24
CA ILE A 88 -5.71 3.84 -8.55
C ILE A 88 -5.14 3.50 -9.93
N GLN A 89 -5.24 4.44 -10.87
CA GLN A 89 -4.77 4.23 -12.24
C GLN A 89 -3.24 4.23 -12.31
N THR A 90 -2.71 3.32 -13.15
CA THR A 90 -1.32 3.35 -13.61
C THR A 90 -1.00 4.67 -14.29
N GLY A 91 -0.14 5.48 -13.67
CA GLY A 91 0.26 6.81 -14.14
C GLY A 91 0.37 7.81 -12.98
N ASP A 92 -0.62 7.82 -12.08
CA ASP A 92 -0.65 8.76 -10.94
C ASP A 92 0.10 8.20 -9.70
N ALA A 93 0.32 6.88 -9.62
CA ALA A 93 0.98 6.21 -8.49
C ALA A 93 2.01 5.11 -8.85
N ILE A 94 2.11 4.72 -10.13
CA ILE A 94 2.89 3.52 -10.54
C ILE A 94 4.36 3.76 -10.84
N GLU A 95 4.81 4.99 -11.10
CA GLU A 95 6.24 5.20 -11.41
C GLU A 95 7.18 4.76 -10.29
N ARG A 96 6.63 4.38 -9.13
CA ARG A 96 7.37 4.09 -7.93
C ARG A 96 7.11 2.71 -7.32
N ILE A 97 6.30 1.82 -7.88
CA ILE A 97 6.27 0.43 -7.38
C ILE A 97 7.42 -0.34 -8.04
N HIS A 98 8.52 -0.54 -7.32
CA HIS A 98 9.75 -1.14 -7.87
C HIS A 98 9.71 -2.66 -7.85
N ALA A 99 9.02 -3.24 -6.86
CA ALA A 99 8.93 -4.67 -6.69
C ALA A 99 7.53 -5.06 -6.19
N THR A 100 7.04 -6.18 -6.70
CA THR A 100 5.83 -6.84 -6.20
C THR A 100 6.14 -8.29 -5.87
N VAL A 101 5.36 -8.86 -4.95
CA VAL A 101 5.39 -10.30 -4.67
C VAL A 101 4.09 -10.94 -5.12
N PRO A 102 4.11 -12.20 -5.60
CA PRO A 102 2.89 -12.92 -5.97
C PRO A 102 1.91 -12.97 -4.79
N PHE A 103 0.66 -12.60 -5.04
CA PHE A 103 -0.39 -12.63 -4.02
C PHE A 103 -1.71 -13.08 -4.64
N PHE A 104 -2.15 -14.28 -4.23
CA PHE A 104 -3.16 -15.05 -4.95
C PHE A 104 -2.80 -15.16 -6.43
N GLU A 105 -3.55 -14.47 -7.27
CA GLU A 105 -3.54 -14.64 -8.71
C GLU A 105 -3.27 -13.25 -9.38
N GLY A 106 -3.02 -12.22 -8.53
CA GLY A 106 -2.37 -10.94 -8.83
C GLY A 106 -1.07 -10.75 -8.03
N SER A 107 -0.79 -9.53 -7.58
CA SER A 107 0.41 -9.22 -6.80
C SER A 107 0.17 -8.18 -5.69
N VAL A 108 1.09 -8.08 -4.74
CA VAL A 108 1.11 -7.05 -3.70
C VAL A 108 2.43 -6.30 -3.76
N ALA A 109 2.41 -4.98 -3.55
CA ALA A 109 3.63 -4.17 -3.52
C ALA A 109 4.57 -4.64 -2.40
N SER A 110 5.88 -4.54 -2.63
CA SER A 110 6.91 -4.91 -1.65
C SER A 110 6.80 -4.06 -0.37
N MET A 111 7.25 -4.59 0.77
CA MET A 111 7.25 -3.82 2.03
C MET A 111 8.05 -2.51 1.91
N SER A 112 9.16 -2.51 1.16
CA SER A 112 9.93 -1.31 0.86
C SER A 112 9.14 -0.28 0.02
N ASP A 113 8.34 -0.74 -0.94
CA ASP A 113 7.49 0.14 -1.73
C ASP A 113 6.31 0.70 -0.92
N LEU A 114 5.82 -0.05 0.09
CA LEU A 114 4.75 0.39 1.01
C LEU A 114 5.25 1.37 2.08
N LEU A 115 6.52 1.29 2.48
CA LEU A 115 7.05 2.13 3.55
C LEU A 115 7.00 3.63 3.24
N ARG A 116 7.21 3.99 1.96
CA ARG A 116 7.22 5.38 1.48
C ARG A 116 5.85 6.07 1.54
N PRO A 117 4.78 5.51 0.93
CA PRO A 117 3.44 6.09 1.08
C PRO A 117 3.00 6.10 2.54
N ARG A 118 3.43 5.13 3.35
CA ARG A 118 3.12 5.14 4.77
C ARG A 118 3.80 6.30 5.52
N ALA A 119 5.05 6.64 5.21
CA ALA A 119 5.69 7.82 5.78
C ALA A 119 4.95 9.12 5.45
N MET A 120 4.43 9.25 4.22
CA MET A 120 3.60 10.38 3.81
C MET A 120 2.31 10.45 4.65
N SER A 121 1.60 9.33 4.80
CA SER A 121 0.39 9.25 5.62
C SER A 121 0.64 9.58 7.09
N VAL A 122 1.78 9.18 7.66
CA VAL A 122 2.17 9.59 9.03
C VAL A 122 2.35 11.09 9.14
N VAL A 123 2.98 11.74 8.17
CA VAL A 123 3.21 13.19 8.20
C VAL A 123 1.92 13.97 7.98
N ASP A 124 1.07 13.52 7.05
CA ASP A 124 -0.15 14.24 6.65
C ASP A 124 -1.31 14.01 7.63
N LEU A 125 -1.44 12.80 8.18
CA LEU A 125 -2.57 12.41 9.03
C LEU A 125 -2.18 12.20 10.49
N GLY A 126 -0.99 11.66 10.75
CA GLY A 126 -0.45 11.47 12.10
C GLY A 126 -1.25 10.56 13.03
N SER A 127 -2.13 9.70 12.49
CA SER A 127 -2.95 8.81 13.31
C SER A 127 -2.12 7.66 13.91
N ASP A 128 -2.55 7.14 15.06
CA ASP A 128 -1.84 6.03 15.74
C ASP A 128 -1.70 4.80 14.84
N GLY A 129 -2.72 4.49 14.04
CA GLY A 129 -2.68 3.37 13.10
C GLY A 129 -1.63 3.55 12.00
N GLU A 130 -1.47 4.78 11.48
CA GLU A 130 -0.45 5.10 10.49
C GLU A 130 0.97 4.98 11.07
N VAL A 131 1.16 5.49 12.28
CA VAL A 131 2.44 5.45 12.99
C VAL A 131 2.85 4.01 13.32
N GLU A 132 1.92 3.20 13.78
CA GLU A 132 2.18 1.80 14.13
C GLU A 132 2.45 0.95 12.88
N ASP A 133 1.69 1.12 11.79
CA ASP A 133 1.97 0.43 10.52
C ASP A 133 3.31 0.86 9.93
N PHE A 134 3.69 2.14 10.06
CA PHE A 134 5.00 2.64 9.66
C PHE A 134 6.15 2.00 10.45
N ARG A 135 6.03 1.96 11.79
CA ARG A 135 7.04 1.32 12.68
C ARG A 135 7.20 -0.16 12.35
N TRP A 136 6.08 -0.85 12.14
CA TRP A 136 6.08 -2.26 11.78
C TRP A 136 6.73 -2.50 10.42
N LEU A 137 6.31 -1.78 9.37
CA LEU A 137 6.91 -1.88 8.03
C LEU A 137 8.41 -1.60 8.06
N LEU A 138 8.85 -0.57 8.77
CA LEU A 138 10.27 -0.23 8.89
C LEU A 138 11.08 -1.36 9.52
N SER A 139 10.54 -1.95 10.58
CA SER A 139 11.17 -3.07 11.28
C SER A 139 11.26 -4.31 10.39
N GLU A 140 10.22 -4.61 9.62
CA GLU A 140 10.20 -5.77 8.72
C GLU A 140 11.11 -5.60 7.51
N VAL A 141 11.15 -4.40 6.90
CA VAL A 141 12.11 -4.06 5.83
C VAL A 141 13.55 -4.24 6.31
N ALA A 142 13.87 -3.71 7.49
CA ALA A 142 15.20 -3.86 8.09
C ALA A 142 15.53 -5.32 8.43
N ARG A 143 14.58 -6.06 9.01
CA ARG A 143 14.73 -7.48 9.35
C ARG A 143 14.97 -8.34 8.09
N ALA A 144 14.35 -7.97 6.98
CA ALA A 144 14.55 -8.61 5.68
C ALA A 144 15.87 -8.21 4.99
N GLY A 145 16.63 -7.26 5.56
CA GLY A 145 17.85 -6.72 4.96
C GLY A 145 17.58 -5.96 3.66
N GLN A 146 16.37 -5.45 3.48
CA GLN A 146 15.96 -4.72 2.29
C GLN A 146 16.36 -3.24 2.43
N LEU A 147 16.79 -2.65 1.32
CA LEU A 147 16.99 -1.22 1.20
C LEU A 147 15.80 -0.59 0.48
N LEU A 148 15.52 0.67 0.78
CA LEU A 148 14.54 1.44 0.06
C LEU A 148 15.01 1.68 -1.38
N PRO A 149 14.08 1.69 -2.35
CA PRO A 149 14.39 2.20 -3.67
C PRO A 149 14.81 3.67 -3.56
N GLY A 150 15.61 4.15 -4.51
CA GLY A 150 16.15 5.51 -4.47
C GLY A 150 15.05 6.55 -4.25
N LEU A 151 15.20 7.37 -3.23
CA LEU A 151 14.20 8.34 -2.81
C LEU A 151 14.45 9.68 -3.47
N ASP A 152 13.39 10.36 -3.90
CA ASP A 152 13.52 11.79 -4.21
C ASP A 152 13.64 12.62 -2.92
N TYR A 153 13.98 13.91 -3.08
CA TYR A 153 14.16 14.82 -1.95
C TYR A 153 12.91 14.94 -1.05
N GLN A 154 11.72 14.93 -1.65
CA GLN A 154 10.46 15.07 -0.93
C GLN A 154 10.14 13.78 -0.17
N GLU A 155 10.32 12.62 -0.79
CA GLU A 155 10.16 11.31 -0.16
C GLU A 155 11.12 11.14 1.01
N LEU A 156 12.41 11.49 0.82
CA LEU A 156 13.40 11.44 1.89
C LEU A 156 12.99 12.36 3.05
N LYS A 157 12.48 13.56 2.76
CA LYS A 157 11.97 14.47 3.78
C LYS A 157 10.80 13.85 4.55
N TYR A 158 9.82 13.24 3.87
CA TYR A 158 8.70 12.56 4.52
C TYR A 158 9.16 11.40 5.42
N MET A 159 10.10 10.58 4.95
CA MET A 159 10.67 9.49 5.75
C MET A 159 11.30 10.01 7.05
N LEU A 160 12.02 11.13 6.99
CA LEU A 160 12.66 11.74 8.16
C LEU A 160 11.66 12.42 9.09
N ASP A 161 10.66 13.09 8.54
CA ASP A 161 9.62 13.78 9.30
C ASP A 161 8.65 12.79 9.96
N ALA A 162 8.42 11.62 9.37
CA ALA A 162 7.79 10.49 10.03
C ALA A 162 8.71 9.90 11.12
N GLY A 163 10.03 9.92 10.91
CA GLY A 163 11.01 9.39 11.84
C GLY A 163 11.13 10.18 13.15
N ARG A 164 11.44 11.47 13.08
CA ARG A 164 11.85 12.26 14.26
C ARG A 164 10.80 12.33 15.39
N PRO A 165 9.50 12.57 15.12
CA PRO A 165 8.50 12.70 16.17
C PRO A 165 7.99 11.33 16.63
N TYR A 166 7.95 10.34 15.73
CA TYR A 166 7.14 9.14 15.91
C TYR A 166 7.94 7.85 16.05
N LEU A 167 9.23 7.79 15.76
CA LEU A 167 9.97 6.52 15.83
C LEU A 167 10.74 6.33 17.16
N GLY A 168 11.16 7.42 17.82
CA GLY A 168 12.12 7.33 18.93
C GLY A 168 13.52 6.94 18.45
N GLY A 169 14.54 7.09 19.30
CA GLY A 169 15.95 7.07 18.88
C GLY A 169 16.41 5.78 18.18
N LEU A 170 15.95 4.61 18.62
CA LEU A 170 16.36 3.31 18.04
C LEU A 170 15.79 3.11 16.64
N ASN A 171 14.50 3.39 16.44
CA ASN A 171 13.87 3.23 15.14
C ASN A 171 14.38 4.27 14.12
N CYS A 172 14.87 5.43 14.56
CA CYS A 172 15.61 6.34 13.68
C CYS A 172 16.90 5.69 13.13
N LEU A 173 17.61 4.88 13.92
CA LEU A 173 18.78 4.14 13.43
C LEU A 173 18.39 3.06 12.42
N VAL A 174 17.27 2.37 12.67
CA VAL A 174 16.70 1.41 11.71
C VAL A 174 16.33 2.11 10.40
N LEU A 175 15.75 3.30 10.46
CA LEU A 175 15.47 4.12 9.28
C LEU A 175 16.73 4.42 8.48
N TYR A 176 17.82 4.83 9.14
CA TYR A 176 19.09 5.05 8.44
C TYR A 176 19.68 3.79 7.83
N TYR A 177 19.48 2.62 8.46
CA TYR A 177 19.96 1.35 7.96
C TYR A 177 19.29 0.91 6.65
N VAL A 178 18.00 1.25 6.47
CA VAL A 178 17.24 0.87 5.26
C VAL A 178 17.34 1.90 4.13
N LEU A 179 17.93 3.07 4.35
CA LEU A 179 18.18 4.05 3.30
C LEU A 179 19.38 3.63 2.43
N GLN A 180 19.37 3.99 1.14
CA GLN A 180 20.56 3.77 0.32
C GLN A 180 21.71 4.67 0.76
N ALA A 181 22.94 4.25 0.48
CA ALA A 181 24.14 5.01 0.85
C ALA A 181 24.15 6.43 0.24
N GLU A 182 23.55 6.60 -0.94
CA GLU A 182 23.43 7.90 -1.62
C GLU A 182 22.44 8.83 -0.90
N ASP A 183 21.33 8.28 -0.40
CA ASP A 183 20.35 9.00 0.42
C ASP A 183 20.92 9.34 1.81
N GLY A 184 21.74 8.46 2.37
CA GLY A 184 22.49 8.69 3.61
C GLY A 184 23.51 9.84 3.51
N ARG A 185 24.12 10.04 2.34
CA ARG A 185 25.06 11.16 2.10
C ARG A 185 24.37 12.51 2.00
N ALA A 186 23.15 12.56 1.45
CA ALA A 186 22.33 13.78 1.45
C ALA A 186 22.01 14.28 2.87
N LEU A 187 22.16 13.41 3.87
CA LEU A 187 21.96 13.69 5.28
C LEU A 187 23.23 14.13 6.03
N GLY A 188 24.36 14.31 5.32
CA GLY A 188 25.63 14.67 5.94
C GLY A 188 26.25 13.54 6.78
N LEU A 189 25.76 12.31 6.66
CA LEU A 189 26.37 11.13 7.27
C LEU A 189 27.53 10.69 6.38
N ALA A 190 28.74 11.11 6.75
CA ALA A 190 29.95 10.48 6.24
C ALA A 190 30.07 9.08 6.87
N VAL A 191 30.07 8.04 6.03
CA VAL A 191 30.54 6.71 6.43
C VAL A 191 32.07 6.71 6.40
#